data_AF-A0A8S1KJC6-F1
#
_entry.id   AF-A0A8S1KJC6-F1
#
_cell.length_a   1.000
_cell.length_b   1.000
_cell.length_c   1.000
_cell.angle_alpha   90.00
_cell.angle_beta   90.00
_cell.angle_gamma   90.00
#
_symmetry.space_group_name_H-M   'P 1'
#
loop_
_entity.id
_entity.type
_entity.pdbx_description
1 polymer ?
#
loop_
_entity_poly.entity_id
_entity_poly.type
_entity_poly.pdbx_seq_one_letter_code
_entity_poly.pdbx_strand_id
1 'polypeptide(L)'
;MKRSIASVKDLADYFNVAIQQRASNTIVAGQYVARKVSIVSLFMQTTKGRDKICCLIQYLADLYEACIKFSNIPEIQAASSDMFSKKIASRIRESMKNGRKIFKFLKFFDSIRCLSNIHSKNKPKYYKITTSIMHICNFFYYIMDHIIWGINIGVLNEIVSLKAKSTIKGYKDSFSLAKALLKLLKSFFDYKIIYDKEMELVKEIKEIPDKLIYEDTIAVQCANSLINSRQKRRIKQLNFIVTSLRIVMLLRRLKLFGLNKKISKIFYSCSGLTITFINIMVQLINNNDLINQKLEKNDKEKDKDKEKKLARVNSFIPQNHQLKKVKSELERVLGEDSENEGD
;
A
#
# COMPACT_ATOMS: atom_id res chain seq x y z
N MET A 1 -40.57 9.01 11.52
CA MET A 1 -41.63 8.38 12.33
C MET A 1 -41.62 9.05 13.71
N LYS A 2 -42.59 9.91 14.03
CA LYS A 2 -42.69 10.56 15.35
C LYS A 2 -43.29 9.54 16.33
N ARG A 3 -42.50 9.00 17.27
CA ARG A 3 -43.05 8.21 18.38
C ARG A 3 -43.59 9.18 19.43
N SER A 4 -44.87 9.03 19.78
CA SER A 4 -45.49 9.70 20.92
C SER A 4 -44.86 9.15 22.20
N ILE A 5 -44.22 10.02 22.99
CA ILE A 5 -43.64 9.65 24.30
C ILE A 5 -44.79 9.66 25.31
N ALA A 6 -45.31 8.49 25.66
CA ALA A 6 -46.49 8.36 26.51
C ALA A 6 -46.13 8.21 28.01
N SER A 7 -44.89 7.85 28.34
CA SER A 7 -44.45 7.66 29.73
C SER A 7 -42.99 8.07 29.97
N VAL A 8 -42.63 8.28 31.24
CA VAL A 8 -41.24 8.53 31.68
C VAL A 8 -40.32 7.36 31.33
N LYS A 9 -40.85 6.13 31.26
CA LYS A 9 -40.12 4.93 30.85
C LYS A 9 -39.76 4.97 29.36
N ASP A 10 -40.69 5.39 28.50
CA ASP A 10 -40.42 5.54 27.06
C ASP A 10 -39.36 6.61 26.77
N LEU A 11 -39.36 7.68 27.59
CA LEU A 11 -38.34 8.71 27.53
C LEU A 11 -36.96 8.17 27.95
N ALA A 12 -36.90 7.39 29.03
CA ALA A 12 -35.66 6.76 29.50
C ALA A 12 -35.10 5.75 28.49
N ASP A 13 -35.95 4.93 27.86
CA ASP A 13 -35.55 3.98 26.82
C ASP A 13 -35.06 4.70 25.56
N TYR A 14 -35.73 5.79 25.17
CA TYR A 14 -35.26 6.64 24.07
C TYR A 14 -33.87 7.25 24.34
N PHE A 15 -33.64 7.79 25.55
CA PHE A 15 -32.34 8.32 25.95
C PHE A 15 -31.27 7.23 26.00
N ASN A 16 -31.58 6.04 26.54
CA ASN A 16 -30.65 4.92 26.59
C ASN A 16 -30.24 4.45 25.18
N VAL A 17 -31.19 4.32 24.26
CA VAL A 17 -30.89 3.98 22.85
C VAL A 17 -30.06 5.09 22.19
N ALA A 18 -30.40 6.36 22.40
CA ALA A 18 -29.64 7.48 21.83
C ALA A 18 -28.21 7.57 22.39
N ILE A 19 -28.03 7.31 23.70
CA ILE A 19 -26.71 7.25 24.36
C ILE A 19 -25.90 6.07 23.83
N GLN A 20 -26.50 4.88 23.72
CA GLN A 20 -25.84 3.70 23.13
C GLN A 20 -25.46 3.92 21.67
N GLN A 21 -26.32 4.55 20.89
CA GLN A 21 -26.06 4.85 19.48
C GLN A 21 -24.96 5.91 19.32
N ARG A 22 -24.93 6.94 20.18
CA ARG A 22 -23.85 7.94 20.22
C ARG A 22 -22.53 7.34 20.67
N ALA A 23 -22.54 6.47 21.68
CA ALA A 23 -21.35 5.74 22.14
C ALA A 23 -20.82 4.82 21.03
N SER A 24 -21.69 4.06 20.36
CA SER A 24 -21.35 3.22 19.22
C SER A 24 -20.74 4.03 18.08
N ASN A 25 -21.36 5.14 17.67
CA ASN A 25 -20.84 6.02 16.62
C ASN A 25 -19.45 6.60 16.98
N THR A 26 -19.24 6.96 18.26
CA THR A 26 -17.95 7.48 18.74
C THR A 26 -16.86 6.41 18.71
N ILE A 27 -17.20 5.17 19.10
CA ILE A 27 -16.30 4.01 19.02
C ILE A 27 -15.92 3.73 17.55
N VAL A 28 -16.90 3.73 16.64
CA VAL A 28 -16.66 3.52 15.20
C VAL A 28 -15.77 4.62 14.62
N ALA A 29 -16.01 5.89 14.97
CA ALA A 29 -15.17 7.01 14.54
C ALA A 29 -13.74 6.90 15.11
N GLY A 30 -13.60 6.55 16.40
CA GLY A 30 -12.31 6.32 17.04
C GLY A 30 -11.52 5.18 16.38
N GLN A 31 -12.19 4.06 16.09
CA GLN A 31 -11.61 2.92 15.36
C GLN A 31 -11.17 3.31 13.94
N TYR A 32 -11.97 4.13 13.24
CA TYR A 32 -11.61 4.64 11.92
C TYR A 32 -10.34 5.49 11.97
N VAL A 33 -10.26 6.46 12.89
CA VAL A 33 -9.09 7.32 13.05
C VAL A 33 -7.86 6.50 13.45
N ALA A 34 -7.98 5.60 14.43
CA ALA A 34 -6.90 4.71 14.85
C ALA A 34 -6.37 3.86 13.70
N ARG A 35 -7.25 3.36 12.82
CA ARG A 35 -6.86 2.62 11.62
C ARG A 35 -6.10 3.51 10.63
N LYS A 36 -6.55 4.75 10.38
CA LYS A 36 -5.83 5.69 9.51
C LYS A 36 -4.45 6.05 10.06
N VAL A 37 -4.34 6.31 11.36
CA VAL A 37 -3.06 6.57 12.03
C VAL A 37 -2.14 5.35 11.94
N SER A 38 -2.68 4.13 12.11
CA SER A 38 -1.91 2.89 12.01
C SER A 38 -1.32 2.68 10.61
N ILE A 39 -2.05 3.02 9.54
CA ILE A 39 -1.56 2.94 8.16
C ILE A 39 -0.34 3.87 7.97
N VAL A 40 -0.43 5.10 8.48
CA VAL A 40 0.65 6.10 8.39
C VAL A 40 1.85 5.69 9.26
N SER A 41 1.59 5.18 10.47
CA SER A 41 2.62 4.66 11.37
C SER A 41 3.40 3.52 10.71
N LEU A 42 2.71 2.52 10.14
CA LEU A 42 3.33 1.43 9.40
C LEU A 42 4.15 1.94 8.21
N PHE A 43 3.66 2.96 7.52
CA PHE A 43 4.41 3.60 6.45
C PHE A 43 5.73 4.22 6.96
N MET A 44 5.69 4.98 8.05
CA MET A 44 6.85 5.67 8.64
C MET A 44 7.87 4.74 9.31
N GLN A 45 7.43 3.59 9.84
CA GLN A 45 8.34 2.59 10.42
C GLN A 45 9.29 2.01 9.37
N THR A 46 8.87 1.90 8.11
CA THR A 46 9.71 1.34 7.05
C THR A 46 10.78 2.31 6.55
N THR A 47 11.98 1.79 6.25
CA THR A 47 13.04 2.57 5.57
C THR A 47 12.59 3.08 4.19
N LYS A 48 11.71 2.33 3.51
CA LYS A 48 11.13 2.71 2.22
C LYS A 48 10.17 3.91 2.34
N GLY A 49 9.34 3.97 3.39
CA GLY A 49 8.46 5.09 3.65
C GLY A 49 9.24 6.36 3.99
N ARG A 50 10.23 6.25 4.88
CA ARG A 50 11.15 7.36 5.22
C ARG A 50 11.89 7.90 4.00
N ASP A 51 12.43 7.03 3.13
CA ASP A 51 13.05 7.45 1.86
C ASP A 51 12.08 8.25 0.97
N LYS A 52 10.79 7.87 0.92
CA LYS A 52 9.79 8.59 0.12
C LYS A 52 9.45 9.96 0.69
N ILE A 53 9.37 10.10 2.02
CA ILE A 53 9.20 11.41 2.66
C ILE A 53 10.39 12.32 2.39
N CYS A 54 11.62 11.84 2.58
CA CYS A 54 12.80 12.62 2.21
C CYS A 54 12.81 12.95 0.72
N CYS A 55 12.34 12.05 -0.15
CA CYS A 55 12.20 12.32 -1.59
C CYS A 55 11.19 13.44 -1.87
N LEU A 56 10.08 13.49 -1.11
CA LEU A 56 9.05 14.52 -1.25
C LEU A 56 9.62 15.88 -0.85
N ILE A 57 10.23 15.97 0.34
CA ILE A 57 10.86 17.20 0.84
C ILE A 57 11.97 17.66 -0.10
N GLN A 58 12.78 16.73 -0.61
CA GLN A 58 13.83 17.04 -1.59
C GLN A 58 13.25 17.69 -2.85
N TYR A 59 12.16 17.13 -3.40
CA TYR A 59 11.55 17.67 -4.61
C TYR A 59 10.75 18.96 -4.38
N LEU A 60 10.23 19.18 -3.16
CA LEU A 60 9.63 20.45 -2.76
C LEU A 60 10.69 21.56 -2.73
N ALA A 61 11.84 21.29 -2.12
CA ALA A 61 12.97 22.22 -2.11
C ALA A 61 13.51 22.49 -3.53
N ASP A 62 13.61 21.44 -4.37
CA ASP A 62 13.99 21.55 -5.79
C ASP A 62 12.98 22.39 -6.60
N LEU A 63 11.68 22.32 -6.29
CA LEU A 63 10.65 23.12 -6.94
C LEU A 63 10.72 24.57 -6.49
N TYR A 64 10.80 24.81 -5.17
CA TYR A 64 10.94 26.14 -4.59
C TYR A 64 12.15 26.88 -5.16
N GLU A 65 13.32 26.24 -5.19
CA GLU A 65 14.54 26.81 -5.77
C GLU A 65 14.37 27.11 -7.27
N ALA A 66 13.65 26.26 -8.01
CA ALA A 66 13.38 26.48 -9.43
C ALA A 66 12.41 27.66 -9.64
N CYS A 67 11.33 27.75 -8.87
CA CYS A 67 10.37 28.84 -8.98
C CYS A 67 11.03 30.19 -8.68
N ILE A 68 11.83 30.28 -7.61
CA ILE A 68 12.57 31.51 -7.30
C ILE A 68 13.53 31.89 -8.42
N LYS A 69 14.33 30.94 -8.93
CA LYS A 69 15.34 31.20 -9.95
C LYS A 69 14.75 31.70 -11.27
N PHE A 70 13.55 31.25 -11.63
CA PHE A 70 12.90 31.55 -12.91
C PHE A 70 11.68 32.47 -12.74
N SER A 71 11.48 33.07 -11.56
CA SER A 71 10.40 34.02 -11.33
C SER A 71 10.72 35.36 -11.98
N ASN A 72 9.72 35.97 -12.62
CA ASN A 72 9.79 37.33 -13.15
C ASN A 72 9.09 38.34 -12.23
N ILE A 73 8.70 37.92 -11.02
CA ILE A 73 8.00 38.76 -10.04
C ILE A 73 9.05 39.55 -9.23
N PRO A 74 9.05 40.89 -9.26
CA PRO A 74 10.07 41.73 -8.62
C PRO A 74 10.25 41.45 -7.13
N GLU A 75 9.17 41.23 -6.38
CA GLU A 75 9.19 40.96 -4.93
C GLU A 75 9.89 39.63 -4.63
N ILE A 76 9.68 38.63 -5.48
CA ILE A 76 10.33 37.31 -5.36
C ILE A 76 11.80 37.42 -5.76
N GLN A 77 12.14 38.24 -6.75
CA GLN A 77 13.53 38.50 -7.13
C GLN A 77 14.27 39.26 -6.02
N ALA A 78 13.63 40.24 -5.38
CA ALA A 78 14.16 40.92 -4.19
C ALA A 78 14.35 39.95 -3.02
N ALA A 79 13.36 39.10 -2.72
CA ALA A 79 13.50 38.03 -1.71
C ALA A 79 14.52 36.93 -2.09
N SER A 80 14.86 36.80 -3.38
CA SER A 80 15.91 35.91 -3.88
C SER A 80 17.31 36.49 -3.78
N SER A 81 17.42 37.82 -3.77
CA SER A 81 18.67 38.54 -3.50
C SER A 81 19.11 38.34 -2.06
N ASP A 82 18.15 38.07 -1.17
CA ASP A 82 18.40 37.57 0.17
C ASP A 82 18.92 36.12 0.09
N MET A 83 20.25 36.01 0.03
CA MET A 83 21.03 34.79 -0.22
C MET A 83 20.65 33.62 0.71
N PHE A 84 19.99 33.92 1.83
CA PHE A 84 19.60 33.00 2.89
C PHE A 84 18.52 31.99 2.45
N SER A 85 17.42 32.44 1.83
CA SER A 85 16.27 31.57 1.47
C SER A 85 16.67 30.48 0.46
N LYS A 86 17.42 30.87 -0.57
CA LYS A 86 17.96 29.96 -1.60
C LYS A 86 19.01 29.00 -1.03
N LYS A 87 19.90 29.48 -0.15
CA LYS A 87 20.89 28.62 0.53
C LYS A 87 20.20 27.59 1.41
N ILE A 88 19.16 27.97 2.15
CA ILE A 88 18.38 27.05 2.99
C ILE A 88 17.74 25.96 2.13
N ALA A 89 17.05 26.32 1.05
CA ALA A 89 16.43 25.34 0.17
C ALA A 89 17.45 24.36 -0.42
N SER A 90 18.62 24.85 -0.85
CA SER A 90 19.72 24.01 -1.34
C SER A 90 20.24 23.06 -0.25
N ARG A 91 20.44 23.57 0.98
CA ARG A 91 20.87 22.75 2.12
C ARG A 91 19.85 21.67 2.46
N ILE A 92 18.56 22.00 2.55
CA ILE A 92 17.48 21.03 2.79
C ILE A 92 17.51 19.94 1.72
N ARG A 93 17.61 20.34 0.45
CA ARG A 93 17.69 19.40 -0.68
C ARG A 93 18.87 18.45 -0.55
N GLU A 94 20.06 18.95 -0.22
CA GLU A 94 21.27 18.14 -0.05
C GLU A 94 21.17 17.21 1.15
N SER A 95 20.72 17.71 2.30
CA SER A 95 20.48 16.92 3.51
C SER A 95 19.49 15.79 3.25
N MET A 96 18.36 16.07 2.60
CA MET A 96 17.38 15.04 2.23
C MET A 96 17.97 14.04 1.24
N LYS A 97 18.71 14.50 0.23
CA LYS A 97 19.36 13.62 -0.76
C LYS A 97 20.36 12.68 -0.09
N ASN A 98 21.14 13.15 0.90
CA ASN A 98 22.09 12.35 1.66
C ASN A 98 21.38 11.37 2.60
N GLY A 99 20.37 11.81 3.35
CA GLY A 99 19.56 10.93 4.20
C GLY A 99 18.91 9.78 3.42
N ARG A 100 18.47 10.04 2.18
CA ARG A 100 17.97 8.99 1.27
C ARG A 100 19.00 7.95 0.89
N LYS A 101 20.30 8.29 0.83
CA LYS A 101 21.37 7.32 0.58
C LYS A 101 21.49 6.36 1.74
N ILE A 102 21.44 6.88 2.97
CA ILE A 102 21.45 6.09 4.20
C ILE A 102 20.29 5.09 4.22
N PHE A 103 19.05 5.52 3.93
CA PHE A 103 17.90 4.60 3.84
C PHE A 103 17.97 3.57 2.71
N LYS A 104 18.88 3.76 1.74
CA LYS A 104 19.14 2.85 0.63
C LYS A 104 20.47 2.12 0.79
N PHE A 105 21.16 2.30 1.91
CA PHE A 105 22.39 1.59 2.19
C PHE A 105 22.13 0.09 2.12
N LEU A 106 23.05 -0.65 1.49
CA LEU A 106 22.93 -2.10 1.27
C LEU A 106 21.71 -2.59 0.47
N LYS A 107 20.93 -1.69 -0.14
CA LYS A 107 19.76 -2.04 -0.96
C LYS A 107 20.08 -2.83 -2.23
N PHE A 108 21.36 -2.98 -2.57
CA PHE A 108 21.78 -3.91 -3.62
C PHE A 108 21.52 -5.38 -3.22
N PHE A 109 21.53 -5.75 -1.93
CA PHE A 109 21.18 -7.10 -1.46
C PHE A 109 19.73 -7.46 -1.78
N ASP A 110 18.80 -6.50 -1.72
CA ASP A 110 17.42 -6.73 -2.17
C ASP A 110 17.38 -7.21 -3.63
N SER A 111 18.30 -6.71 -4.48
CA SER A 111 18.38 -7.13 -5.88
C SER A 111 18.88 -8.57 -6.02
N ILE A 112 19.85 -8.99 -5.20
CA ILE A 112 20.36 -10.37 -5.15
C ILE A 112 19.24 -11.32 -4.70
N ARG A 113 18.56 -11.00 -3.60
CA ARG A 113 17.42 -11.77 -3.09
C ARG A 113 16.32 -11.89 -4.15
N CYS A 114 16.01 -10.80 -4.85
CA CYS A 114 15.01 -10.84 -5.90
C CYS A 114 15.44 -11.74 -7.05
N LEU A 115 16.70 -11.69 -7.48
CA LEU A 115 17.24 -12.50 -8.57
C LEU A 115 17.14 -13.99 -8.28
N SER A 116 17.47 -14.40 -7.04
CA SER A 116 17.32 -15.79 -6.58
C SER A 116 15.86 -16.27 -6.68
N ASN A 117 14.91 -15.42 -6.31
CA ASN A 117 13.47 -15.75 -6.29
C ASN A 117 12.72 -15.60 -7.63
N ILE A 118 13.40 -15.33 -8.75
CA ILE A 118 12.72 -15.19 -10.06
C ILE A 118 12.32 -16.56 -10.61
N HIS A 119 13.15 -17.58 -10.38
CA HIS A 119 12.95 -18.91 -10.96
C HIS A 119 11.75 -19.64 -10.35
N SER A 120 11.44 -19.39 -9.08
CA SER A 120 10.30 -19.99 -8.36
C SER A 120 8.93 -19.49 -8.81
N LYS A 121 8.85 -18.44 -9.64
CA LYS A 121 7.57 -17.89 -10.09
C LYS A 121 7.07 -18.59 -11.35
N ASN A 122 5.81 -19.00 -11.36
CA ASN A 122 5.14 -19.49 -12.57
C ASN A 122 4.80 -18.30 -13.50
N LYS A 123 5.79 -17.88 -14.29
CA LYS A 123 5.71 -16.74 -15.23
C LYS A 123 6.41 -17.08 -16.53
N PRO A 124 6.01 -16.46 -17.66
CA PRO A 124 6.64 -16.68 -18.96
C PRO A 124 8.15 -16.40 -18.96
N LYS A 125 8.91 -17.11 -19.79
CA LYS A 125 10.38 -17.00 -19.88
C LYS A 125 10.85 -15.57 -20.17
N TYR A 126 10.22 -14.88 -21.12
CA TYR A 126 10.55 -13.49 -21.46
C TYR A 126 10.37 -12.53 -20.28
N TYR A 127 9.33 -12.75 -19.45
CA TYR A 127 9.08 -11.95 -18.24
C TYR A 127 10.18 -12.17 -17.20
N LYS A 128 10.62 -13.43 -17.03
CA LYS A 128 11.73 -13.79 -16.13
C LYS A 128 13.03 -13.12 -16.58
N ILE A 129 13.40 -13.24 -17.86
CA ILE A 129 14.62 -12.62 -18.42
C ILE A 129 14.60 -11.09 -18.22
N THR A 130 13.51 -10.43 -18.62
CA THR A 130 13.34 -8.97 -18.46
C THR A 130 13.51 -8.56 -17.00
N THR A 131 12.90 -9.31 -16.08
CA THR A 131 12.97 -9.04 -14.64
C THR A 131 14.37 -9.27 -14.09
N SER A 132 15.08 -10.31 -14.53
CA SER A 132 16.47 -10.60 -14.12
C SER A 132 17.41 -9.48 -14.53
N ILE A 133 17.39 -9.07 -15.81
CA ILE A 133 18.23 -7.97 -16.31
C ILE A 133 17.91 -6.67 -15.55
N MET A 134 16.62 -6.40 -15.28
CA MET A 134 16.21 -5.24 -14.49
C MET A 134 16.83 -5.23 -13.09
N HIS A 135 16.90 -6.40 -12.41
CA HIS A 135 17.52 -6.52 -11.10
C HIS A 135 19.05 -6.38 -11.14
N ILE A 136 19.70 -6.88 -12.20
CA ILE A 136 21.14 -6.68 -12.44
C ILE A 136 21.45 -5.18 -12.61
N CYS A 137 20.71 -4.47 -13.46
CA CYS A 137 20.85 -3.02 -13.61
C CYS A 137 20.60 -2.28 -12.29
N ASN A 138 19.63 -2.75 -11.49
CA ASN A 138 19.32 -2.16 -10.19
C ASN A 138 20.44 -2.37 -9.16
N PHE A 139 21.09 -3.53 -9.18
CA PHE A 139 22.25 -3.85 -8.36
C PHE A 139 23.41 -2.89 -8.65
N PHE A 140 23.84 -2.80 -9.91
CA PHE A 140 24.92 -1.89 -10.30
C PHE A 140 24.57 -0.42 -10.07
N TYR A 141 23.31 -0.02 -10.31
CA TYR A 141 22.83 1.32 -9.96
C TYR A 141 23.10 1.64 -8.48
N TYR A 142 22.76 0.75 -7.55
CA TYR A 142 22.94 1.03 -6.12
C TYR A 142 24.41 1.06 -5.70
N ILE A 143 25.24 0.16 -6.24
CA ILE A 143 26.69 0.17 -5.98
C ILE A 143 27.29 1.50 -6.42
N MET A 144 27.07 1.90 -7.68
CA MET A 144 27.63 3.14 -8.22
C MET A 144 27.07 4.38 -7.50
N ASP A 145 25.81 4.35 -7.06
CA ASP A 145 25.20 5.44 -6.30
C ASP A 145 25.84 5.61 -4.91
N HIS A 146 26.23 4.51 -4.26
CA HIS A 146 26.94 4.53 -2.97
C HIS A 146 28.40 4.92 -3.11
N ILE A 147 29.09 4.48 -4.17
CA ILE A 147 30.47 4.95 -4.46
C ILE A 147 30.48 6.47 -4.67
N ILE A 148 29.59 7.00 -5.51
CA ILE A 148 29.48 8.45 -5.72
C ILE A 148 29.15 9.18 -4.43
N TRP A 149 28.29 8.61 -3.59
CA TRP A 149 27.97 9.20 -2.29
C TRP A 149 29.20 9.24 -1.38
N GLY A 150 29.95 8.12 -1.26
CA GLY A 150 31.21 8.03 -0.53
C GLY A 150 32.26 9.06 -0.98
N ILE A 151 32.39 9.29 -2.30
CA ILE A 151 33.25 10.35 -2.83
C ILE A 151 32.77 11.74 -2.40
N ASN A 152 31.46 12.00 -2.43
CA ASN A 152 30.91 13.32 -2.09
C ASN A 152 30.99 13.67 -0.60
N ILE A 153 31.03 12.68 0.29
CA ILE A 153 31.19 12.89 1.74
C ILE A 153 32.67 12.91 2.18
N GLY A 154 33.61 12.82 1.24
CA GLY A 154 35.05 12.89 1.51
C GLY A 154 35.75 11.55 1.69
N VAL A 155 35.03 10.48 2.04
CA VAL A 155 35.60 9.15 2.37
C VAL A 155 36.46 8.54 1.24
N LEU A 156 36.08 8.78 -0.02
CA LEU A 156 36.78 8.24 -1.19
C LEU A 156 37.40 9.33 -2.09
N ASN A 157 37.48 10.57 -1.62
CA ASN A 157 37.86 11.71 -2.46
C ASN A 157 39.34 11.69 -2.87
N GLU A 158 40.20 11.11 -2.04
CA GLU A 158 41.65 10.98 -2.30
C GLU A 158 41.98 9.81 -3.25
N ILE A 159 41.11 8.79 -3.29
CA ILE A 159 41.34 7.56 -4.05
C ILE A 159 40.80 7.69 -5.50
N VAL A 160 39.77 8.50 -5.71
CA VAL A 160 39.03 8.55 -6.98
C VAL A 160 39.21 9.90 -7.66
N SER A 161 39.87 9.89 -8.83
CA SER A 161 40.01 11.10 -9.66
C SER A 161 38.66 11.71 -10.08
N LEU A 162 38.65 13.02 -10.33
CA LEU A 162 37.46 13.74 -10.82
C LEU A 162 36.91 13.14 -12.13
N LYS A 163 37.79 12.69 -13.03
CA LYS A 163 37.42 12.02 -14.28
C LYS A 163 36.70 10.70 -13.99
N ALA A 164 37.24 9.88 -13.09
CA ALA A 164 36.61 8.62 -12.67
C ALA A 164 35.25 8.87 -12.01
N LYS A 165 35.12 9.88 -11.13
CA LYS A 165 33.85 10.28 -10.52
C LYS A 165 32.77 10.61 -11.57
N SER A 166 33.15 11.35 -12.61
CA SER A 166 32.24 11.70 -13.71
C SER A 166 31.79 10.45 -14.50
N THR A 167 32.73 9.56 -14.82
CA THR A 167 32.45 8.29 -15.51
C THR A 167 31.51 7.38 -14.70
N ILE A 168 31.78 7.21 -13.41
CA ILE A 168 30.93 6.41 -12.49
C ILE A 168 29.51 7.00 -12.43
N LYS A 169 29.39 8.33 -12.43
CA LYS A 169 28.08 9.01 -12.51
C LYS A 169 27.34 8.72 -13.80
N GLY A 170 28.04 8.72 -14.93
CA GLY A 170 27.52 8.30 -16.23
C GLY A 170 26.96 6.88 -16.19
N TYR A 171 27.78 5.90 -15.77
CA TYR A 171 27.34 4.50 -15.65
C TYR A 171 26.15 4.32 -14.73
N LYS A 172 26.15 4.97 -13.56
CA LYS A 172 25.01 4.93 -12.65
C LYS A 172 23.72 5.39 -13.32
N ASP A 173 23.75 6.55 -13.98
CA ASP A 173 22.55 7.11 -14.60
C ASP A 173 22.11 6.24 -15.81
N SER A 174 23.05 5.66 -16.57
CA SER A 174 22.77 4.67 -17.63
C SER A 174 22.11 3.40 -17.10
N PHE A 175 22.62 2.80 -16.02
CA PHE A 175 21.97 1.66 -15.37
C PHE A 175 20.58 2.02 -14.81
N SER A 176 20.40 3.25 -14.32
CA SER A 176 19.09 3.75 -13.89
C SER A 176 18.11 3.83 -15.06
N LEU A 177 18.55 4.29 -16.23
CA LEU A 177 17.76 4.38 -17.45
C LEU A 177 17.42 2.99 -18.00
N ALA A 178 18.40 2.12 -18.17
CA ALA A 178 18.21 0.74 -18.62
C ALA A 178 17.17 0.01 -17.74
N LYS A 179 17.31 0.13 -16.41
CA LYS A 179 16.32 -0.38 -15.46
C LYS A 179 14.94 0.22 -15.68
N ALA A 180 14.83 1.52 -15.91
CA ALA A 180 13.55 2.18 -16.12
C ALA A 180 12.84 1.68 -17.40
N LEU A 181 13.59 1.49 -18.48
CA LEU A 181 13.08 0.91 -19.73
C LEU A 181 12.61 -0.54 -19.54
N LEU A 182 13.42 -1.37 -18.88
CA LEU A 182 13.04 -2.76 -18.57
C LEU A 182 11.82 -2.82 -17.64
N LYS A 183 11.70 -1.89 -16.69
CA LYS A 183 10.53 -1.78 -15.82
C LYS A 183 9.28 -1.38 -16.60
N LEU A 184 9.40 -0.54 -17.63
CA LEU A 184 8.30 -0.17 -18.51
C LEU A 184 7.79 -1.41 -19.28
N LEU A 185 8.71 -2.16 -19.89
CA LEU A 185 8.42 -3.41 -20.59
C LEU A 185 7.77 -4.45 -19.66
N LYS A 186 8.32 -4.63 -18.46
CA LYS A 186 7.73 -5.48 -17.43
C LYS A 186 6.31 -5.05 -17.05
N SER A 187 6.05 -3.74 -16.96
CA SER A 187 4.74 -3.20 -16.60
C SER A 187 3.70 -3.48 -17.67
N PHE A 188 4.11 -3.47 -18.95
CA PHE A 188 3.26 -3.89 -20.06
C PHE A 188 2.86 -5.37 -19.95
N PHE A 189 3.81 -6.26 -19.66
CA PHE A 189 3.49 -7.68 -19.42
C PHE A 189 2.57 -7.89 -18.21
N ASP A 190 2.83 -7.21 -17.09
CA ASP A 190 1.96 -7.25 -15.91
C ASP A 190 0.54 -6.78 -16.25
N TYR A 191 0.40 -5.74 -17.07
CA TYR A 191 -0.90 -5.22 -17.51
C TYR A 191 -1.65 -6.26 -18.34
N LYS A 192 -1.01 -6.85 -19.35
CA LYS A 192 -1.62 -7.87 -20.21
C LYS A 192 -2.15 -9.05 -19.39
N ILE A 193 -1.33 -9.59 -18.48
CA ILE A 193 -1.73 -10.72 -17.61
C ILE A 193 -2.95 -10.37 -16.75
N ILE A 194 -3.06 -9.14 -16.25
CA ILE A 194 -4.23 -8.73 -15.44
C ILE A 194 -5.46 -8.53 -16.32
N TYR A 195 -5.27 -7.98 -17.52
CA TYR A 195 -6.34 -7.78 -18.49
C TYR A 195 -6.96 -9.11 -18.93
N ASP A 196 -6.12 -10.09 -19.28
CA ASP A 196 -6.60 -11.42 -19.70
C ASP A 196 -7.43 -12.09 -18.60
N LYS A 197 -6.98 -11.99 -17.33
CA LYS A 197 -7.73 -12.45 -16.16
C LYS A 197 -9.05 -11.70 -15.93
N GLU A 198 -9.06 -10.40 -16.19
CA GLU A 198 -10.29 -9.60 -16.12
C GLU A 198 -11.31 -10.09 -17.14
N MET A 199 -10.85 -10.40 -18.36
CA MET A 199 -11.71 -10.92 -19.42
C MET A 199 -12.24 -12.33 -19.13
N GLU A 200 -11.45 -13.20 -18.51
CA GLU A 200 -11.89 -14.51 -18.01
C GLU A 200 -13.01 -14.35 -16.98
N LEU A 201 -12.82 -13.52 -15.96
CA LEU A 201 -13.84 -13.25 -14.94
C LEU A 201 -15.12 -12.64 -15.52
N VAL A 202 -15.02 -11.77 -16.52
CA VAL A 202 -16.19 -11.19 -17.19
C VAL A 202 -16.96 -12.26 -17.96
N LYS A 203 -16.28 -13.24 -18.57
CA LYS A 203 -16.95 -14.38 -19.21
C LYS A 203 -17.67 -15.25 -18.18
N GLU A 204 -16.98 -15.61 -17.10
CA GLU A 204 -17.58 -16.38 -16.00
C GLU A 204 -18.83 -15.71 -15.45
N ILE A 205 -18.79 -14.39 -15.19
CA ILE A 205 -19.96 -13.64 -14.68
C ILE A 205 -21.13 -13.66 -15.67
N LYS A 206 -20.87 -13.60 -16.98
CA LYS A 206 -21.92 -13.66 -18.01
C LYS A 206 -22.60 -15.03 -18.11
N GLU A 207 -21.92 -16.08 -17.69
CA GLU A 207 -22.45 -17.45 -17.70
C GLU A 207 -23.28 -17.76 -16.44
N ILE A 208 -23.24 -16.89 -15.41
CA ILE A 208 -24.05 -17.06 -14.21
C ILE A 208 -25.52 -16.73 -14.54
N PRO A 209 -26.46 -17.67 -14.32
CA PRO A 209 -27.87 -17.44 -14.61
C PRO A 209 -28.43 -16.31 -13.72
N ASP A 210 -29.32 -15.49 -14.29
CA ASP A 210 -30.03 -14.41 -13.60
C ASP A 210 -30.93 -14.96 -12.49
N LYS A 211 -30.35 -15.15 -11.31
CA LYS A 211 -31.01 -15.53 -10.06
C LYS A 211 -30.72 -14.48 -8.99
N LEU A 212 -31.56 -14.45 -7.95
CA LEU A 212 -31.36 -13.59 -6.78
C LEU A 212 -29.95 -13.80 -6.20
N ILE A 213 -29.18 -12.72 -6.13
CA ILE A 213 -27.79 -12.70 -5.67
C ILE A 213 -27.78 -12.50 -4.15
N TYR A 214 -27.30 -13.50 -3.41
CA TYR A 214 -27.03 -13.42 -1.96
C TYR A 214 -25.54 -13.19 -1.70
N GLU A 215 -25.15 -12.72 -0.51
CA GLU A 215 -23.76 -12.35 -0.16
C GLU A 215 -22.74 -13.49 -0.35
N ASP A 216 -23.15 -14.75 -0.15
CA ASP A 216 -22.30 -15.93 -0.30
C ASP A 216 -22.30 -16.54 -1.71
N THR A 217 -22.99 -15.91 -2.67
CA THR A 217 -23.07 -16.47 -4.03
C THR A 217 -21.75 -16.33 -4.78
N ILE A 218 -21.51 -17.30 -5.67
CA ILE A 218 -20.39 -17.29 -6.62
C ILE A 218 -20.35 -15.96 -7.40
N ALA A 219 -21.51 -15.38 -7.71
CA ALA A 219 -21.64 -14.08 -8.35
C ALA A 219 -20.97 -12.95 -7.55
N VAL A 220 -21.19 -12.87 -6.24
CA VAL A 220 -20.56 -11.85 -5.36
C VAL A 220 -19.05 -12.06 -5.27
N GLN A 221 -18.59 -13.32 -5.18
CA GLN A 221 -17.16 -13.64 -5.15
C GLN A 221 -16.46 -13.26 -6.46
N CYS A 222 -17.08 -13.56 -7.61
CA CYS A 222 -16.58 -13.17 -8.93
C CYS A 222 -16.60 -11.65 -9.11
N ALA A 223 -17.67 -10.96 -8.68
CA ALA A 223 -17.77 -9.50 -8.73
C ALA A 223 -16.67 -8.82 -7.87
N ASN A 224 -16.45 -9.28 -6.64
CA ASN A 224 -15.38 -8.80 -5.78
C ASN A 224 -14.00 -9.05 -6.39
N SER A 225 -13.79 -10.22 -6.98
CA SER A 225 -12.55 -10.57 -7.70
C SER A 225 -12.32 -9.65 -8.91
N LEU A 226 -13.38 -9.30 -9.64
CA LEU A 226 -13.35 -8.38 -10.76
C LEU A 226 -12.99 -6.95 -10.31
N ILE A 227 -13.62 -6.45 -9.25
CA ILE A 227 -13.31 -5.13 -8.66
C ILE A 227 -11.83 -5.08 -8.25
N ASN A 228 -11.36 -6.11 -7.56
CA ASN A 228 -9.96 -6.24 -7.14
C ASN A 228 -9.00 -6.28 -8.35
N SER A 229 -9.36 -6.98 -9.42
CA SER A 229 -8.56 -7.04 -10.66
C SER A 229 -8.48 -5.65 -11.32
N ARG A 230 -9.60 -4.93 -11.42
CA ARG A 230 -9.66 -3.57 -11.95
C ARG A 230 -8.83 -2.59 -11.13
N GLN A 231 -8.87 -2.67 -9.80
CA GLN A 231 -8.04 -1.85 -8.93
C GLN A 231 -6.54 -2.12 -9.18
N LYS A 232 -6.14 -3.40 -9.28
CA LYS A 232 -4.76 -3.78 -9.63
C LYS A 232 -4.35 -3.22 -11.00
N ARG A 233 -5.24 -3.27 -12.00
CA ARG A 233 -5.00 -2.69 -13.33
C ARG A 233 -4.74 -1.18 -13.27
N ARG A 234 -5.57 -0.43 -12.54
CA ARG A 234 -5.39 1.03 -12.34
C ARG A 234 -4.04 1.35 -11.69
N ILE A 235 -3.64 0.58 -10.67
CA ILE A 235 -2.31 0.73 -10.04
C ILE A 235 -1.18 0.46 -11.05
N LYS A 236 -1.34 -0.49 -11.97
CA LYS A 236 -0.35 -0.73 -13.04
C LYS A 236 -0.27 0.42 -14.04
N GLN A 237 -1.39 1.00 -14.43
CA GLN A 237 -1.43 2.19 -15.29
C GLN A 237 -0.72 3.39 -14.64
N LEU A 238 -0.96 3.65 -13.35
CA LEU A 238 -0.25 4.69 -12.60
C LEU A 238 1.27 4.42 -12.56
N ASN A 239 1.68 3.16 -12.35
CA ASN A 239 3.09 2.77 -12.38
C ASN A 239 3.72 2.96 -13.76
N PHE A 240 2.97 2.77 -14.84
CA PHE A 240 3.40 3.05 -16.21
C PHE A 240 3.70 4.55 -16.37
N ILE A 241 2.73 5.42 -16.02
CA ILE A 241 2.91 6.89 -16.07
C ILE A 241 4.12 7.33 -15.25
N VAL A 242 4.25 6.85 -14.01
CA VAL A 242 5.39 7.13 -13.13
C VAL A 242 6.72 6.71 -13.78
N THR A 243 6.74 5.57 -14.45
CA THR A 243 7.95 5.05 -15.10
C THR A 243 8.30 5.88 -16.34
N SER A 244 7.31 6.28 -17.13
CA SER A 244 7.48 7.17 -18.29
C SER A 244 8.03 8.54 -17.87
N LEU A 245 7.44 9.19 -16.86
CA LEU A 245 7.96 10.45 -16.32
C LEU A 245 9.40 10.30 -15.82
N ARG A 246 9.72 9.16 -15.19
CA ARG A 246 11.08 8.89 -14.73
C ARG A 246 12.08 8.71 -15.87
N ILE A 247 11.68 8.08 -16.97
CA ILE A 247 12.51 7.97 -18.18
C ILE A 247 12.79 9.38 -18.72
N VAL A 248 11.78 10.23 -18.87
CA VAL A 248 11.93 11.62 -19.32
C VAL A 248 12.93 12.39 -18.44
N MET A 249 12.81 12.27 -17.11
CA MET A 249 13.75 12.88 -16.15
C MET A 249 15.19 12.34 -16.30
N LEU A 250 15.36 11.04 -16.56
CA LEU A 250 16.67 10.42 -16.73
C LEU A 250 17.32 10.81 -18.06
N LEU A 251 16.55 10.88 -19.15
CA LEU A 251 17.02 11.35 -20.46
C LEU A 251 17.57 12.78 -20.36
N ARG A 252 16.86 13.67 -19.65
CA ARG A 252 17.35 15.01 -19.33
C ARG A 252 18.70 14.97 -18.60
N ARG A 253 18.82 14.13 -17.57
CA ARG A 253 20.02 14.05 -16.73
C ARG A 253 21.24 13.53 -17.51
N LEU A 254 21.02 12.55 -18.39
CA LEU A 254 22.04 12.00 -19.28
C LEU A 254 22.34 12.90 -20.49
N LYS A 255 21.60 14.01 -20.65
CA LYS A 255 21.72 14.96 -21.79
C LYS A 255 21.49 14.29 -23.16
N LEU A 256 20.70 13.22 -23.20
CA LEU A 256 20.35 12.53 -24.44
C LEU A 256 19.33 13.33 -25.24
N PHE A 257 19.42 13.26 -26.58
CA PHE A 257 18.49 13.89 -27.53
C PHE A 257 18.29 15.41 -27.33
N GLY A 258 19.26 16.11 -26.72
CA GLY A 258 19.15 17.55 -26.41
C GLY A 258 18.05 17.90 -25.39
N LEU A 259 17.49 16.91 -24.70
CA LEU A 259 16.38 17.11 -23.76
C LEU A 259 16.77 17.92 -22.52
N ASN A 260 18.06 18.05 -22.23
CA ASN A 260 18.56 18.91 -21.16
C ASN A 260 18.17 20.38 -21.34
N LYS A 261 18.06 20.85 -22.60
CA LYS A 261 17.65 22.21 -22.96
C LYS A 261 16.13 22.35 -23.06
N LYS A 262 15.45 21.33 -23.58
CA LYS A 262 13.99 21.37 -23.81
C LYS A 262 13.15 21.22 -22.54
N ILE A 263 13.65 20.51 -21.53
CA ILE A 263 12.90 20.27 -20.29
C ILE A 263 13.28 21.30 -19.23
N SER A 264 12.31 22.12 -18.79
CA SER A 264 12.54 23.16 -17.77
C SER A 264 12.83 22.57 -16.39
N LYS A 265 13.60 23.27 -15.53
CA LYS A 265 13.90 22.80 -14.15
C LYS A 265 12.61 22.63 -13.33
N ILE A 266 11.64 23.52 -13.53
CA ILE A 266 10.31 23.45 -12.90
C ILE A 266 9.60 22.14 -13.27
N PHE A 267 9.51 21.80 -14.57
CA PHE A 267 8.89 20.55 -15.01
C PHE A 267 9.55 19.31 -14.39
N TYR A 268 10.88 19.32 -14.25
CA TYR A 268 11.61 18.23 -13.62
C TYR A 268 11.28 18.07 -12.14
N SER A 269 11.20 19.18 -11.40
CA SER A 269 10.81 19.17 -9.99
C SER A 269 9.35 18.72 -9.81
N CYS A 270 8.42 19.25 -10.61
CA CYS A 270 7.01 18.84 -10.62
C CYS A 270 6.82 17.35 -10.97
N SER A 271 7.56 16.84 -11.94
CA SER A 271 7.57 15.41 -12.29
C SER A 271 8.07 14.57 -11.12
N GLY A 272 9.13 15.01 -10.45
CA GLY A 272 9.68 14.37 -9.25
C GLY A 272 8.68 14.32 -8.09
N LEU A 273 7.97 15.43 -7.84
CA LEU A 273 6.88 15.50 -6.86
C LEU A 273 5.74 14.55 -7.19
N THR A 274 5.24 14.61 -8.43
CA THR A 274 4.13 13.78 -8.91
C THR A 274 4.46 12.30 -8.77
N ILE A 275 5.65 11.88 -9.21
CA ILE A 275 6.15 10.52 -9.05
C ILE A 275 6.18 10.12 -7.57
N THR A 276 6.69 10.99 -6.70
CA THR A 276 6.86 10.68 -5.28
C THR A 276 5.50 10.57 -4.59
N PHE A 277 4.59 11.50 -4.87
CA PHE A 277 3.23 11.51 -4.34
C PHE A 277 2.45 10.25 -4.73
N ILE A 278 2.43 9.89 -6.03
CA ILE A 278 1.77 8.66 -6.50
C ILE A 278 2.36 7.43 -5.79
N ASN A 279 3.68 7.36 -5.64
CA ASN A 279 4.33 6.24 -4.95
C ASN A 279 4.02 6.17 -3.45
N ILE A 280 3.76 7.30 -2.78
CA ILE A 280 3.29 7.33 -1.39
C ILE A 280 1.86 6.80 -1.34
N MET A 281 0.97 7.33 -2.17
CA MET A 281 -0.45 6.91 -2.22
C MET A 281 -0.60 5.41 -2.48
N VAL A 282 0.12 4.87 -3.48
CA VAL A 282 0.12 3.43 -3.78
C VAL A 282 0.61 2.61 -2.58
N GLN A 283 1.59 3.09 -1.81
CA GLN A 283 2.06 2.36 -0.62
C GLN A 283 1.07 2.42 0.54
N LEU A 284 0.38 3.56 0.73
CA LEU A 284 -0.67 3.68 1.75
C LEU A 284 -1.85 2.75 1.44
N ILE A 285 -2.24 2.62 0.16
CA ILE A 285 -3.26 1.66 -0.28
C ILE A 285 -2.81 0.22 0.07
N ASN A 286 -1.59 -0.17 -0.32
CA ASN A 286 -1.10 -1.53 -0.02
C ASN A 286 -0.99 -1.80 1.50
N ASN A 287 -0.64 -0.79 2.31
CA ASN A 287 -0.60 -0.92 3.77
C ASN A 287 -2.01 -1.09 4.37
N ASN A 288 -3.00 -0.39 3.82
CA ASN A 288 -4.40 -0.56 4.20
C ASN A 288 -4.85 -2.01 3.93
N ASP A 289 -4.57 -2.55 2.74
CA ASP A 289 -4.91 -3.93 2.40
C ASP A 289 -4.25 -4.94 3.34
N LEU A 290 -2.99 -4.71 3.73
CA LEU A 290 -2.28 -5.55 4.69
C LEU A 290 -2.92 -5.53 6.09
N ILE A 291 -3.36 -4.35 6.54
CA ILE A 291 -4.04 -4.21 7.82
C ILE A 291 -5.40 -4.94 7.77
N ASN A 292 -6.12 -4.83 6.68
CA ASN A 292 -7.41 -5.53 6.50
C ASN A 292 -7.22 -7.04 6.57
N GLN A 293 -6.23 -7.58 5.87
CA GLN A 293 -5.88 -9.00 5.92
C GLN A 293 -5.49 -9.47 7.32
N LYS A 294 -4.84 -8.62 8.12
CA LYS A 294 -4.50 -8.95 9.52
C LYS A 294 -5.74 -8.95 10.41
N LEU A 295 -6.65 -7.99 10.22
CA LEU A 295 -7.91 -7.93 10.96
C LEU A 295 -8.79 -9.14 10.65
N GLU A 296 -8.97 -9.49 9.37
CA GLU A 296 -9.71 -10.68 8.95
C GLU A 296 -9.14 -11.98 9.53
N LYS A 297 -7.81 -12.09 9.66
CA LYS A 297 -7.18 -13.25 10.32
C LYS A 297 -7.47 -13.28 11.81
N ASN A 298 -7.34 -12.15 12.49
CA ASN A 298 -7.58 -12.05 13.93
C ASN A 298 -9.05 -12.31 14.28
N ASP A 299 -10.00 -11.87 13.45
CA ASP A 299 -11.42 -12.12 13.67
C ASP A 299 -11.75 -13.61 13.49
N LYS A 300 -11.22 -14.25 12.44
CA LYS A 300 -11.31 -15.71 12.27
C LYS A 300 -10.69 -16.51 13.41
N GLU A 301 -9.62 -16.00 14.03
CA GLU A 301 -8.96 -16.64 15.17
C GLU A 301 -9.79 -16.48 16.46
N LYS A 302 -10.38 -15.29 16.68
CA LYS A 302 -11.31 -15.05 17.79
C LYS A 302 -12.58 -15.89 17.70
N ASP A 303 -13.13 -16.07 16.50
CA ASP A 303 -14.32 -16.90 16.30
C ASP A 303 -14.02 -18.37 16.59
N LYS A 304 -12.85 -18.88 16.15
CA LYS A 304 -12.38 -20.22 16.52
C LYS A 304 -12.17 -20.38 18.02
N ASP A 305 -11.68 -19.36 18.71
CA ASP A 305 -11.50 -19.40 20.16
C ASP A 305 -12.82 -19.35 20.93
N LYS A 306 -13.81 -18.58 20.44
CA LYS A 306 -15.18 -18.60 20.96
C LYS A 306 -15.81 -19.96 20.76
N GLU A 307 -15.67 -20.56 19.58
CA GLU A 307 -16.20 -21.88 19.24
C GLU A 307 -15.56 -22.97 20.12
N LYS A 308 -14.24 -22.90 20.36
CA LYS A 308 -13.54 -23.77 21.32
C LYS A 308 -14.01 -23.58 22.76
N LYS A 309 -14.27 -22.34 23.19
CA LYS A 309 -14.83 -22.06 24.52
C LYS A 309 -16.26 -22.59 24.64
N LEU A 310 -17.09 -22.41 23.62
CA LEU A 310 -18.45 -22.95 23.56
C LEU A 310 -18.44 -24.48 23.58
N ALA A 311 -17.53 -25.11 22.82
CA ALA A 311 -17.34 -26.56 22.82
C ALA A 311 -16.87 -27.08 24.19
N ARG A 312 -15.98 -26.36 24.88
CA ARG A 312 -15.60 -26.68 26.26
C ARG A 312 -16.79 -26.55 27.20
N VAL A 313 -17.52 -25.44 27.15
CA VAL A 313 -18.71 -25.24 28.00
C VAL A 313 -19.76 -26.33 27.73
N ASN A 314 -19.99 -26.69 26.47
CA ASN A 314 -20.89 -27.79 26.09
C ASN A 314 -20.37 -29.17 26.51
N SER A 315 -19.05 -29.36 26.63
CA SER A 315 -18.45 -30.57 27.22
C SER A 315 -18.46 -30.58 28.76
N PHE A 316 -18.66 -29.42 29.40
CA PHE A 316 -18.79 -29.27 30.85
C PHE A 316 -20.25 -29.24 31.32
N ILE A 317 -21.21 -29.05 30.43
CA ILE A 317 -22.61 -29.38 30.68
C ILE A 317 -22.65 -30.92 30.69
N PRO A 318 -22.82 -31.59 31.84
CA PRO A 318 -23.07 -33.01 31.82
C PRO A 318 -24.31 -33.19 30.95
N GLN A 319 -24.26 -34.10 29.97
CA GLN A 319 -25.49 -34.64 29.40
C GLN A 319 -26.29 -35.11 30.62
N ASN A 320 -27.29 -34.32 31.04
CA ASN A 320 -28.02 -34.56 32.28
C ASN A 320 -28.87 -35.82 32.06
N HIS A 321 -28.21 -36.96 32.27
CA HIS A 321 -28.81 -38.27 32.42
C HIS A 321 -29.81 -38.25 33.59
N GLN A 322 -29.62 -37.31 34.53
CA GLN A 322 -30.54 -36.94 35.61
C GLN A 322 -31.82 -36.26 35.08
N LEU A 323 -31.77 -35.36 34.09
CA LEU A 323 -32.99 -34.77 33.50
C LEU A 323 -33.77 -35.78 32.67
N LYS A 324 -33.09 -36.70 31.96
CA LYS A 324 -33.77 -37.79 31.26
C LYS A 324 -34.46 -38.76 32.22
N LYS A 325 -33.81 -39.12 33.33
CA LYS A 325 -34.41 -39.95 34.38
C LYS A 325 -35.60 -39.27 35.05
N VAL A 326 -35.45 -38.00 35.45
CA VAL A 326 -36.56 -37.24 36.07
C VAL A 326 -37.72 -37.09 35.10
N LYS A 327 -37.47 -36.88 33.80
CA LYS A 327 -38.54 -36.78 32.79
C LYS A 327 -39.23 -38.12 32.53
N SER A 328 -38.49 -39.23 32.52
CA SER A 328 -39.08 -40.58 32.40
C SER A 328 -39.81 -41.03 33.67
N GLU A 329 -39.34 -40.65 34.85
CA GLU A 329 -40.04 -40.92 36.12
C GLU A 329 -41.32 -40.10 36.22
N LEU A 330 -41.29 -38.82 35.79
CA LEU A 330 -42.46 -37.94 35.77
C LEU A 330 -43.51 -38.41 34.75
N GLU A 331 -43.10 -38.88 33.58
CA GLU A 331 -44.00 -39.48 32.57
C GLU A 331 -44.59 -40.81 33.04
N ARG A 332 -43.86 -41.58 33.87
CA ARG A 332 -44.38 -42.83 34.47
C ARG A 332 -45.38 -42.56 35.59
N VAL A 333 -45.10 -41.59 36.45
CA VAL A 333 -46.01 -41.18 37.55
C VAL A 333 -47.27 -40.52 37.00
N LEU A 334 -47.18 -39.77 35.90
CA LEU A 334 -48.35 -39.13 35.27
C LEU A 334 -49.13 -40.05 34.31
N GLY A 335 -48.60 -41.25 33.99
CA GLY A 335 -49.24 -42.22 33.10
C GLY A 335 -49.97 -43.36 33.81
N GLU A 336 -49.75 -43.56 35.12
CA GLU A 336 -50.43 -44.60 35.91
C GLU A 336 -51.80 -44.16 36.46
N ASP A 337 -52.16 -42.87 36.36
CA ASP A 337 -53.44 -42.33 36.84
C ASP A 337 -54.57 -42.30 35.77
N SER A 338 -54.34 -42.81 34.56
CA SER A 338 -55.31 -42.71 33.45
C SER A 338 -55.92 -44.02 32.94
N GLU A 339 -55.70 -45.17 33.58
CA GLU A 339 -56.26 -46.47 33.13
C GLU A 339 -57.15 -47.16 34.18
N ASN A 340 -57.70 -46.46 35.17
CA ASN A 340 -58.60 -47.08 36.14
C ASN A 340 -59.79 -46.19 36.56
N GLU A 341 -60.50 -45.61 35.59
CA GLU A 341 -61.88 -45.13 35.78
C GLU A 341 -62.66 -45.32 34.46
N GLY A 342 -63.51 -46.36 34.40
CA GLY A 342 -64.46 -46.54 33.31
C GLY A 342 -64.91 -47.98 33.05
N ASP A 343 -65.49 -48.63 34.05
CA ASP A 343 -66.61 -49.57 33.86
C ASP A 343 -67.92 -48.77 33.92
#